data_AF-A0A0H2MKG5-F1
#
_entry.id   AF-A0A0H2MKG5-F1
#
_cell.length_a   1.000
_cell.length_b   1.000
_cell.length_c   1.000
_cell.angle_alpha   90.00
_cell.angle_beta   90.00
_cell.angle_gamma   90.00
#
_symmetry.space_group_name_H-M   'P 1'
#
loop_
_entity.id
_entity.type
_entity.pdbx_description
1 polymer ?
#
loop_
_entity_poly.entity_id
_entity_poly.type
_entity_poly.pdbx_seq_one_letter_code
_entity_poly.pdbx_strand_id
1 'polypeptide(L)'
;MQLVCKFILSSKLSSNELPYVLTPDECIGQLSRLRKSDDILRALPKGLVEKISISAKHSTNSLLVAVKSELANAHWVALSILPRRAALTDAQLQSAPRLKSRISALAGTGENKVHKANYQQVTDDVPLVRNYTFVPSEPSPDHKIVVEFAGQWSSNAACLMLGKTEEQKEKVTVGKADTENKHRSLATFKDLETEGKTLYIKIPCVDQPQPILLKLAEDMQPVDKETQMDEWDNVLVPVRPLAYLDGSKDKAKASDLSGGFLYVFWKGKLWREMAINEKGYYQDVDVEYYRTLEQEEKKKDTPQVIQRSASGFAMAHFWAPYKISGEVQQGENGLKIIFSPKQKRFAQIEALESDAALLEKSSTPLDELSSYSDAQSFSAQEFTSDVDSAAIHKVTEDDMPWLSDQQAIVRSYDQSNTVIAYVDGKNSGFLLSVETGLIDFNTPVIHYAVISDSESDWVLSEALQYDQENPHFATAQLGGFPPKGKFTLQITSPGYTHHSELVFQDLTLEQIQNWSTPSQMAERVEPEPERSEQELNAEDNLSQYMSLWKQELGM
;
A
#
# COMPACT_ATOMS: atom_id res chain seq x y z
N MET A 1 32.39 -18.75 40.48
CA MET A 1 33.15 -17.57 40.00
C MET A 1 32.46 -17.08 38.75
N GLN A 2 32.02 -15.83 38.73
CA GLN A 2 31.36 -15.25 37.56
C GLN A 2 32.45 -14.80 36.57
N LEU A 3 32.31 -15.16 35.29
CA LEU A 3 33.21 -14.70 34.24
C LEU A 3 33.02 -13.19 34.08
N VAL A 4 34.12 -12.42 34.07
CA VAL A 4 34.11 -10.95 34.00
C VAL A 4 34.45 -10.48 32.58
N CYS A 5 34.10 -11.29 31.57
CA CYS A 5 34.26 -10.92 30.19
C CYS A 5 33.08 -11.37 29.31
N LYS A 6 32.80 -10.58 28.28
CA LYS A 6 31.79 -10.82 27.24
C LYS A 6 32.50 -11.00 25.90
N PHE A 7 31.95 -11.83 25.03
CA PHE A 7 32.48 -12.04 23.69
C PHE A 7 31.59 -11.40 22.64
N ILE A 8 32.19 -10.68 21.70
CA ILE A 8 31.51 -10.10 20.53
C ILE A 8 32.24 -10.49 19.25
N LEU A 9 31.53 -10.43 18.12
CA LEU A 9 32.14 -10.56 16.82
C LEU A 9 32.98 -9.33 16.49
N SER A 10 34.13 -9.53 15.87
CA SER A 10 35.04 -8.45 15.46
C SER A 10 34.42 -7.45 14.47
N SER A 11 33.43 -7.89 13.69
CA SER A 11 32.63 -7.01 12.83
C SER A 11 31.78 -6.01 13.61
N LYS A 12 31.39 -6.34 14.84
CA LYS A 12 30.57 -5.50 15.72
C LYS A 12 31.39 -4.61 16.65
N LEU A 13 32.71 -4.78 16.70
CA LEU A 13 33.59 -3.96 17.52
C LEU A 13 33.57 -2.50 17.04
N SER A 14 33.26 -1.59 17.95
CA SER A 14 33.20 -0.14 17.70
C SER A 14 34.27 0.63 18.49
N SER A 15 34.48 1.91 18.16
CA SER A 15 35.46 2.78 18.85
C SER A 15 35.16 2.90 20.36
N ASN A 16 33.89 2.92 20.73
CA ASN A 16 33.44 3.02 22.13
C ASN A 16 33.82 1.80 22.99
N GLU A 17 34.07 0.65 22.36
CA GLU A 17 34.39 -0.60 23.06
C GLU A 17 35.90 -0.84 23.20
N LEU A 18 36.74 -0.04 22.52
CA LEU A 18 38.20 -0.14 22.58
C LEU A 18 38.77 -0.11 24.01
N PRO A 19 38.27 0.72 24.95
CA PRO A 19 38.75 0.72 26.34
C PRO A 19 38.49 -0.60 27.07
N TYR A 20 37.58 -1.44 26.59
CA TYR A 20 37.16 -2.69 27.25
C TYR A 20 37.83 -3.93 26.65
N VAL A 21 38.56 -3.82 25.55
CA VAL A 21 39.16 -4.96 24.85
C VAL A 21 40.22 -5.66 25.73
N LEU A 22 40.10 -6.98 25.85
CA LEU A 22 41.08 -7.86 26.48
C LEU A 22 41.98 -8.49 25.41
N THR A 23 43.26 -8.65 25.72
CA THR A 23 44.16 -9.49 24.94
C THR A 23 43.76 -10.97 25.06
N PRO A 24 44.10 -11.83 24.07
CA PRO A 24 43.85 -13.26 24.17
C PRO A 24 44.43 -13.86 25.46
N ASP A 25 45.62 -13.43 25.88
CA ASP A 25 46.27 -13.90 27.11
C ASP A 25 45.53 -13.47 28.39
N GLU A 26 45.05 -12.24 28.47
CA GLU A 26 44.22 -11.78 29.59
C GLU A 26 42.89 -12.53 29.66
N CYS A 27 42.25 -12.80 28.51
CA CYS A 27 41.03 -13.58 28.43
C CYS A 27 41.26 -15.03 28.90
N ILE A 28 42.33 -15.68 28.45
CA ILE A 28 42.69 -17.02 28.91
C ILE A 28 43.02 -17.04 30.40
N GLY A 29 43.68 -16.00 30.93
CA GLY A 29 43.94 -15.85 32.36
C GLY A 29 42.67 -15.74 33.21
N GLN A 30 41.55 -15.28 32.64
CA GLN A 30 40.24 -15.31 33.30
C GLN A 30 39.56 -16.67 33.16
N LEU A 31 39.58 -17.27 31.98
CA LEU A 31 38.96 -18.58 31.72
C LEU A 31 39.68 -19.73 32.44
N SER A 32 40.99 -19.63 32.67
CA SER A 32 41.76 -20.64 33.41
C SER A 32 41.37 -20.76 34.88
N ARG A 33 40.65 -19.77 35.42
CA ARG A 33 40.06 -19.82 36.77
C ARG A 33 38.89 -20.80 36.86
N LEU A 34 38.28 -21.14 35.72
CA LEU A 34 37.27 -22.18 35.60
C LEU A 34 37.98 -23.53 35.50
N ARG A 35 37.86 -24.35 36.55
CA ARG A 35 38.65 -25.59 36.70
C ARG A 35 38.22 -26.72 35.77
N LYS A 36 36.99 -26.67 35.24
CA LYS A 36 36.40 -27.72 34.39
C LYS A 36 36.16 -27.20 32.97
N SER A 37 36.39 -28.05 31.98
CA SER A 37 36.12 -27.77 30.56
C SER A 37 34.66 -27.37 30.31
N ASP A 38 33.71 -28.05 30.97
CA ASP A 38 32.27 -27.76 30.81
C ASP A 38 31.89 -26.36 31.27
N ASP A 39 32.52 -25.86 32.34
CA ASP A 39 32.26 -24.52 32.85
C ASP A 39 32.80 -23.44 31.89
N ILE A 40 33.93 -23.72 31.23
CA ILE A 40 34.47 -22.86 30.16
C ILE A 40 33.53 -22.87 28.95
N LEU A 41 33.07 -24.04 28.52
CA LEU A 41 32.17 -24.17 27.37
C LEU A 41 30.84 -23.43 27.58
N ARG A 42 30.29 -23.45 28.79
CA ARG A 42 29.06 -22.70 29.13
C ARG A 42 29.27 -21.19 29.11
N ALA A 43 30.50 -20.72 29.33
CA ALA A 43 30.80 -19.29 29.38
C ALA A 43 31.14 -18.70 27.99
N LEU A 44 31.30 -19.54 26.97
CA LEU A 44 31.57 -19.11 25.59
C LEU A 44 30.27 -19.06 24.76
N PRO A 45 30.17 -18.13 23.78
CA PRO A 45 29.07 -18.14 22.83
C PRO A 45 29.04 -19.42 21.99
N LYS A 46 27.83 -19.90 21.65
CA LYS A 46 27.64 -21.11 20.82
C LYS A 46 28.45 -21.07 19.52
N GLY A 47 28.43 -19.94 18.81
CA GLY A 47 29.18 -19.77 17.57
C GLY A 47 30.71 -19.81 17.71
N LEU A 48 31.25 -19.52 18.90
CA LEU A 48 32.69 -19.71 19.18
C LEU A 48 32.97 -21.18 19.52
N VAL A 49 32.09 -21.84 20.29
CA VAL A 49 32.21 -23.26 20.65
C VAL A 49 32.16 -24.18 19.42
N GLU A 50 31.38 -23.83 18.40
CA GLU A 50 31.28 -24.58 17.14
C GLU A 50 32.59 -24.60 16.34
N LYS A 51 33.41 -23.56 16.45
CA LYS A 51 34.71 -23.47 15.74
C LYS A 51 35.83 -24.26 16.41
N ILE A 52 35.63 -24.66 17.66
CA ILE A 52 36.60 -25.46 18.41
C ILE A 52 36.41 -26.94 18.07
N SER A 53 37.51 -27.64 17.75
CA SER A 53 37.49 -29.07 17.44
C SER A 53 36.94 -29.90 18.61
N ILE A 54 36.27 -31.01 18.30
CA ILE A 54 35.67 -31.90 19.31
C ILE A 54 36.76 -32.43 20.26
N SER A 55 37.93 -32.79 19.74
CA SER A 55 39.07 -33.26 20.54
C SER A 55 39.58 -32.23 21.56
N ALA A 56 39.54 -30.94 21.23
CA ALA A 56 40.01 -29.88 22.11
C ALA A 56 39.05 -29.59 23.28
N LYS A 57 37.78 -30.00 23.19
CA LYS A 57 36.74 -29.77 24.22
C LYS A 57 36.88 -30.67 25.45
N HIS A 58 37.59 -31.80 25.32
CA HIS A 58 37.70 -32.82 26.37
C HIS A 58 38.78 -32.52 27.43
N SER A 59 39.68 -31.57 27.19
CA SER A 59 40.70 -31.17 28.17
C SER A 59 40.73 -29.64 28.33
N THR A 60 40.80 -29.18 29.57
CA THR A 60 40.84 -27.75 29.90
C THR A 60 42.00 -27.05 29.20
N ASN A 61 43.18 -27.68 29.17
CA ASN A 61 44.37 -27.07 28.54
C ASN A 61 44.23 -26.99 27.02
N SER A 62 43.74 -28.04 26.36
CA SER A 62 43.51 -27.99 24.91
C SER A 62 42.41 -26.99 24.53
N LEU A 63 41.38 -26.87 25.37
CA LEU A 63 40.29 -25.94 25.17
C LEU A 63 40.77 -24.48 25.26
N LEU A 64 41.57 -24.14 26.28
CA LEU A 64 42.14 -22.80 26.44
C LEU A 64 43.10 -22.45 25.29
N VAL A 65 43.89 -23.41 24.79
CA VAL A 65 44.75 -23.20 23.62
C VAL A 65 43.91 -22.95 22.36
N ALA A 66 42.84 -23.70 22.15
CA ALA A 66 41.95 -23.52 21.00
C ALA A 66 41.23 -22.16 21.05
N VAL A 67 40.72 -21.76 22.22
CA VAL A 67 40.09 -20.44 22.43
C VAL A 67 41.10 -19.31 22.17
N LYS A 68 42.36 -19.46 22.65
CA LYS A 68 43.42 -18.47 22.41
C LYS A 68 43.69 -18.28 20.92
N SER A 69 43.71 -19.36 20.16
CA SER A 69 43.90 -19.33 18.70
C SER A 69 42.78 -18.56 18.00
N GLU A 70 41.52 -18.82 18.37
CA GLU A 70 40.37 -18.12 17.78
C GLU A 70 40.36 -16.62 18.09
N LEU A 71 40.74 -16.24 19.32
CA LEU A 71 40.87 -14.83 19.70
C LEU A 71 42.06 -14.16 19.00
N ALA A 72 43.18 -14.86 18.80
CA ALA A 72 44.33 -14.35 18.06
C ALA A 72 44.02 -14.14 16.57
N ASN A 73 43.13 -14.97 15.99
CA ASN A 73 42.62 -14.82 14.63
C ASN A 73 41.61 -13.65 14.48
N ALA A 74 41.19 -13.04 15.59
CA ALA A 74 40.34 -11.85 15.67
C ALA A 74 38.97 -11.98 14.97
N HIS A 75 38.38 -13.18 14.92
CA HIS A 75 36.97 -13.34 14.57
C HIS A 75 36.06 -12.94 15.75
N TRP A 76 36.51 -13.28 16.95
CA TRP A 76 35.88 -12.93 18.21
C TRP A 76 36.81 -12.04 19.04
N VAL A 77 36.22 -11.09 19.76
CA VAL A 77 36.92 -10.17 20.65
C VAL A 77 36.31 -10.31 22.04
N ALA A 78 37.17 -10.47 23.04
CA ALA A 78 36.75 -10.51 24.44
C ALA A 78 36.79 -9.09 25.03
N LEU A 79 35.70 -8.71 25.69
CA LEU A 79 35.53 -7.43 26.35
C LEU A 79 35.44 -7.65 27.86
N SER A 80 36.17 -6.87 28.63
CA SER A 80 36.05 -6.76 30.07
C SER A 80 34.78 -5.99 30.45
N ILE A 81 34.22 -6.27 31.63
CA ILE A 81 33.14 -5.46 32.21
C ILE A 81 33.67 -4.08 32.67
N LEU A 82 34.96 -4.00 33.02
CA LEU A 82 35.62 -2.78 33.47
C LEU A 82 36.55 -2.22 32.39
N PRO A 83 36.56 -0.89 32.18
CA PRO A 83 37.47 -0.27 31.22
C PRO A 83 38.93 -0.38 31.70
N ARG A 84 39.84 -0.54 30.76
CA ARG A 84 41.28 -0.53 31.02
C ARG A 84 41.74 0.90 31.34
N ARG A 85 42.67 1.02 32.29
CA ARG A 85 43.23 2.31 32.73
C ARG A 85 44.20 2.94 31.72
N ALA A 86 44.70 2.16 30.76
CA ALA A 86 45.61 2.59 29.70
C ALA A 86 45.26 1.87 28.40
N ALA A 87 45.57 2.46 27.25
CA ALA A 87 45.39 1.82 25.94
C ALA A 87 46.26 0.56 25.78
N LEU A 88 45.92 -0.35 24.85
CA LEU A 88 46.76 -1.51 24.56
C LEU A 88 48.02 -1.05 23.84
N THR A 89 49.18 -1.54 24.26
CA THR A 89 50.44 -1.24 23.59
C THR A 89 50.72 -2.23 22.46
N ASP A 90 51.51 -1.80 21.48
CA ASP A 90 51.93 -2.65 20.37
C ASP A 90 52.63 -3.95 20.81
N ALA A 91 53.36 -3.91 21.92
CA ALA A 91 54.01 -5.08 22.51
C ALA A 91 52.98 -6.08 23.05
N GLN A 92 51.87 -5.62 23.64
CA GLN A 92 50.80 -6.47 24.16
C GLN A 92 49.98 -7.15 23.05
N LEU A 93 50.00 -6.57 21.85
CA LEU A 93 49.28 -7.07 20.68
C LEU A 93 50.16 -7.87 19.70
N GLN A 94 51.43 -8.08 20.01
CA GLN A 94 52.37 -8.79 19.15
C GLN A 94 51.93 -10.24 18.86
N SER A 95 51.28 -10.90 19.84
CA SER A 95 50.75 -12.27 19.70
C SER A 95 49.42 -12.35 18.94
N ALA A 96 48.81 -11.22 18.58
CA ALA A 96 47.49 -11.14 17.93
C ALA A 96 47.46 -10.07 16.81
N PRO A 97 48.18 -10.28 15.69
CA PRO A 97 48.37 -9.26 14.65
C PRO A 97 47.06 -8.84 13.96
N ARG A 98 46.07 -9.73 13.87
CA ARG A 98 44.74 -9.41 13.31
C ARG A 98 43.89 -8.57 14.26
N LEU A 99 44.03 -8.79 15.58
CA LEU A 99 43.37 -7.95 16.57
C LEU A 99 44.01 -6.55 16.56
N LYS A 100 45.34 -6.48 16.44
CA LYS A 100 46.08 -5.23 16.27
C LYS A 100 45.57 -4.43 15.08
N SER A 101 45.47 -5.03 13.89
CA SER A 101 44.99 -4.32 12.69
C SER A 101 43.55 -3.83 12.85
N ARG A 102 42.67 -4.59 13.49
CA ARG A 102 41.28 -4.17 13.77
C ARG A 102 41.20 -3.01 14.75
N ILE A 103 42.00 -3.04 15.82
CA ILE A 103 42.08 -1.95 16.81
C ILE A 103 42.67 -0.70 16.17
N SER A 104 43.73 -0.81 15.37
CA SER A 104 44.32 0.33 14.66
C SER A 104 43.36 0.93 13.62
N ALA A 105 42.57 0.10 12.92
CA ALA A 105 41.54 0.58 12.00
C ALA A 105 40.42 1.36 12.71
N LEU A 106 40.07 0.99 13.94
CA LEU A 106 39.04 1.66 14.75
C LEU A 106 39.59 2.82 15.59
N ALA A 107 40.88 2.83 15.92
CA ALA A 107 41.56 3.95 16.56
C ALA A 107 41.89 5.06 15.55
N GLY A 108 42.12 4.71 14.28
CA GLY A 108 42.37 5.64 13.18
C GLY A 108 41.12 6.34 12.63
N THR A 109 39.92 6.00 13.09
CA THR A 109 38.66 6.69 12.75
C THR A 109 38.28 7.80 13.73
N GLY A 110 39.13 8.07 14.73
CA GLY A 110 39.03 9.21 15.63
C GLY A 110 39.63 10.49 15.05
N GLU A 111 39.16 10.88 13.86
CA GLU A 111 39.14 12.24 13.30
C GLU A 111 38.66 12.08 11.85
N ASN A 112 37.63 12.84 11.46
CA ASN A 112 37.09 12.88 10.10
C ASN A 112 38.18 13.27 9.08
N LYS A 113 38.98 12.31 8.59
CA LYS A 113 39.77 12.48 7.38
C LYS A 113 38.89 12.15 6.18
N VAL A 114 38.23 13.19 5.70
CA VAL A 114 37.62 13.25 4.37
C VAL A 114 38.71 12.90 3.34
N HIS A 115 38.56 11.78 2.62
CA HIS A 115 39.37 11.49 1.44
C HIS A 115 38.97 12.46 0.33
N LYS A 116 39.72 13.56 0.17
CA LYS A 116 39.61 14.39 -1.04
C LYS A 116 40.21 13.64 -2.22
N ALA A 117 39.48 13.61 -3.33
CA ALA A 117 39.98 13.14 -4.62
C ALA A 117 41.26 13.90 -5.02
N ASN A 118 42.19 13.22 -5.70
CA ASN A 118 43.45 13.76 -6.20
C ASN A 118 43.22 14.90 -7.21
N TYR A 119 43.00 16.12 -6.72
CA TYR A 119 43.14 17.33 -7.52
C TYR A 119 44.56 17.88 -7.34
N GLN A 120 45.14 18.36 -8.44
CA GLN A 120 46.37 19.16 -8.39
C GLN A 120 46.16 20.34 -7.43
N GLN A 121 47.13 20.56 -6.54
CA GLN A 121 47.10 21.67 -5.61
C GLN A 121 47.18 22.98 -6.40
N VAL A 122 46.04 23.65 -6.56
CA VAL A 122 45.99 25.05 -6.99
C VAL A 122 46.59 25.87 -5.87
N THR A 123 47.69 26.57 -6.12
CA THR A 123 48.23 27.56 -5.20
C THR A 123 47.31 28.76 -5.22
N ASP A 124 46.68 29.02 -4.08
CA ASP A 124 45.81 30.17 -3.88
C ASP A 124 46.70 31.40 -3.66
N ASP A 125 47.01 32.10 -4.75
CA ASP A 125 47.76 33.36 -4.74
C ASP A 125 46.86 34.57 -4.36
N VAL A 126 45.66 34.32 -3.80
CA VAL A 126 44.77 35.38 -3.35
C VAL A 126 45.02 35.68 -1.86
N PRO A 127 45.49 36.89 -1.52
CA PRO A 127 45.64 37.28 -0.13
C PRO A 127 44.29 37.25 0.58
N LEU A 128 44.13 36.37 1.57
CA LEU A 128 42.97 36.36 2.45
C LEU A 128 42.88 37.69 3.19
N VAL A 129 41.81 38.44 2.90
CA VAL A 129 41.51 39.72 3.54
C VAL A 129 41.38 39.47 5.05
N ARG A 130 42.22 40.14 5.86
CA ARG A 130 42.31 39.97 7.32
C ARG A 130 41.05 40.35 8.10
N ASN A 131 40.04 40.90 7.42
CA ASN A 131 38.77 41.29 8.01
C ASN A 131 37.65 40.48 7.36
N TYR A 132 37.11 39.51 8.10
CA TYR A 132 35.81 38.94 7.76
C TYR A 132 34.77 40.02 8.02
N THR A 133 34.25 40.63 6.95
CA THR A 133 32.98 41.35 7.05
C THR A 133 31.92 40.27 7.27
N PHE A 134 31.47 40.10 8.52
CA PHE A 134 30.29 39.31 8.80
C PHE A 134 29.13 39.96 8.04
N VAL A 135 28.74 39.36 6.92
CA VAL A 135 27.46 39.67 6.29
C VAL A 135 26.45 38.91 7.14
N PRO A 136 25.60 39.60 7.92
CA PRO A 136 24.51 38.91 8.62
C PRO A 136 23.72 38.18 7.55
N SER A 137 23.64 36.85 7.65
CA SER A 137 22.60 36.13 6.92
C SER A 137 21.27 36.72 7.40
N GLU A 138 20.40 37.11 6.46
CA GLU A 138 19.03 37.47 6.83
C GLU A 138 18.48 36.35 7.73
N PRO A 139 17.91 36.71 8.90
CA PRO A 139 17.42 35.72 9.83
C PRO A 139 16.43 34.82 9.10
N SER A 140 16.64 33.50 9.19
CA SER A 140 15.70 32.54 8.65
C SER A 140 14.32 32.83 9.24
N PRO A 141 13.25 32.77 8.44
CA PRO A 141 11.91 33.03 8.94
C PRO A 141 11.58 32.13 10.12
N ASP A 142 11.00 32.69 11.18
CA ASP A 142 10.81 31.99 12.45
C ASP A 142 9.41 31.36 12.58
N HIS A 143 8.77 30.99 11.48
CA HIS A 143 7.46 30.35 11.49
C HIS A 143 7.49 28.90 11.00
N LYS A 144 6.45 28.15 11.37
CA LYS A 144 6.24 26.77 10.99
C LYS A 144 4.79 26.48 10.66
N ILE A 145 4.61 25.43 9.88
CA ILE A 145 3.33 24.74 9.73
C ILE A 145 3.55 23.32 10.23
N VAL A 146 2.60 22.83 11.02
CA VAL A 146 2.62 21.44 11.51
C VAL A 146 1.35 20.75 11.08
N VAL A 147 1.52 19.54 10.55
CA VAL A 147 0.44 18.60 10.30
C VAL A 147 0.67 17.39 11.18
N GLU A 148 -0.34 17.07 11.98
CA GLU A 148 -0.38 15.92 12.84
C GLU A 148 -0.94 14.71 12.10
N PHE A 149 -0.35 13.55 12.32
CA PHE A 149 -0.87 12.26 11.92
C PHE A 149 -1.29 11.51 13.18
N ALA A 150 -2.53 11.02 13.23
CA ALA A 150 -2.97 10.14 14.31
C ALA A 150 -2.18 8.83 14.24
N GLY A 151 -1.39 8.51 15.27
CA GLY A 151 -0.53 7.33 15.37
C GLY A 151 0.96 7.58 15.15
N GLN A 152 1.77 6.54 15.37
CA GLN A 152 3.23 6.59 15.21
C GLN A 152 3.65 5.93 13.91
N TRP A 153 4.07 6.76 12.95
CA TRP A 153 4.23 6.34 11.57
C TRP A 153 5.68 6.31 11.11
N SER A 154 6.02 5.22 10.40
CA SER A 154 7.21 5.10 9.57
C SER A 154 6.95 5.65 8.16
N SER A 155 8.00 5.76 7.34
CA SER A 155 7.92 6.39 6.02
C SER A 155 6.86 5.74 5.13
N ASN A 156 5.97 6.54 4.56
CA ASN A 156 5.09 6.16 3.46
C ASN A 156 5.66 6.70 2.13
N ALA A 157 5.21 6.17 0.99
CA ALA A 157 5.58 6.69 -0.32
C ALA A 157 5.02 8.11 -0.53
N ALA A 158 3.82 8.38 -0.01
CA ALA A 158 3.24 9.72 0.01
C ALA A 158 3.96 10.62 1.04
N CYS A 159 3.98 11.92 0.76
CA CYS A 159 4.53 12.95 1.64
C CYS A 159 3.66 14.21 1.61
N LEU A 160 3.92 15.16 2.50
CA LEU A 160 3.23 16.45 2.48
C LEU A 160 4.06 17.49 1.73
N MET A 161 3.39 18.38 1.02
CA MET A 161 4.01 19.44 0.26
C MET A 161 3.31 20.78 0.51
N LEU A 162 4.10 21.83 0.72
CA LEU A 162 3.64 23.21 0.59
C LEU A 162 3.94 23.69 -0.84
N GLY A 163 2.93 24.27 -1.48
CA GLY A 163 3.06 24.88 -2.80
C GLY A 163 4.03 26.06 -2.81
N LYS A 164 4.59 26.35 -3.98
CA LYS A 164 5.43 27.53 -4.21
C LYS A 164 4.59 28.82 -4.07
N THR A 165 5.14 29.82 -3.38
CA THR A 165 4.63 31.20 -3.32
C THR A 165 5.58 32.15 -4.06
N GLU A 166 5.28 33.45 -4.03
CA GLU A 166 6.21 34.47 -4.54
C GLU A 166 7.47 34.56 -3.66
N GLU A 167 7.32 34.50 -2.32
CA GLU A 167 8.46 34.59 -1.41
C GLU A 167 9.19 33.26 -1.17
N GLN A 168 8.54 32.10 -1.35
CA GLN A 168 9.15 30.80 -1.02
C GLN A 168 8.95 29.71 -2.08
N LYS A 169 10.01 28.90 -2.27
CA LYS A 169 9.93 27.67 -3.05
C LYS A 169 9.06 26.62 -2.33
N GLU A 170 8.59 25.65 -3.11
CA GLU A 170 7.93 24.46 -2.57
C GLU A 170 8.77 23.77 -1.50
N LYS A 171 8.10 23.24 -0.48
CA LYS A 171 8.74 22.46 0.58
C LYS A 171 8.03 21.13 0.72
N VAL A 172 8.78 20.08 0.98
CA VAL A 172 8.26 18.73 1.19
C VAL A 172 8.70 18.25 2.57
N THR A 173 7.81 17.56 3.28
CA THR A 173 8.12 16.95 4.57
C THR A 173 7.35 15.64 4.75
N VAL A 174 7.76 14.84 5.74
CA VAL A 174 7.12 13.58 6.11
C VAL A 174 6.84 13.59 7.60
N GLY A 175 5.84 12.81 8.03
CA GLY A 175 5.54 12.60 9.44
C GLY A 175 6.74 11.95 10.15
N LYS A 176 7.05 12.43 11.34
CA LYS A 176 8.02 11.83 12.25
C LYS A 176 7.37 11.59 13.58
N ALA A 177 7.70 10.46 14.20
CA ALA A 177 7.29 10.12 15.56
C ALA A 177 7.43 11.32 16.52
N ASP A 178 6.34 11.71 17.18
CA ASP A 178 6.41 12.66 18.28
C ASP A 178 6.92 11.91 19.53
N THR A 179 8.08 12.33 20.04
CA THR A 179 8.69 11.72 21.22
C THR A 179 7.99 12.08 22.51
N GLU A 180 7.27 13.19 22.54
CA GLU A 180 6.53 13.68 23.71
C GLU A 180 5.13 13.06 23.74
N ASN A 181 4.52 12.85 22.57
CA ASN A 181 3.15 12.36 22.43
C ASN A 181 3.09 11.07 21.60
N LYS A 182 3.03 9.92 22.29
CA LYS A 182 3.05 8.60 21.66
C LYS A 182 1.85 8.30 20.75
N HIS A 183 0.79 9.08 20.84
CA HIS A 183 -0.41 8.89 20.04
C HIS A 183 -0.31 9.51 18.63
N ARG A 184 0.75 10.27 18.31
CA ARG A 184 0.86 11.02 17.04
C ARG A 184 2.25 11.06 16.39
N SER A 185 2.27 11.40 15.12
CA SER A 185 3.46 11.81 14.36
C SER A 185 3.28 13.23 13.85
N LEU A 186 4.36 14.01 13.76
CA LEU A 186 4.33 15.39 13.29
C LEU A 186 5.13 15.55 11.99
N ALA A 187 4.49 16.14 11.00
CA ALA A 187 5.11 16.67 9.80
C ALA A 187 5.28 18.19 9.97
N THR A 188 6.50 18.63 10.22
CA THR A 188 6.80 20.06 10.44
C THR A 188 7.50 20.64 9.23
N PHE A 189 6.91 21.69 8.66
CA PHE A 189 7.58 22.61 7.74
C PHE A 189 8.15 23.76 8.55
N LYS A 190 9.47 23.97 8.48
CA LYS A 190 10.19 25.04 9.21
C LYS A 190 10.63 26.13 8.24
N ASP A 191 11.13 27.23 8.80
CA ASP A 191 11.72 28.36 8.07
C ASP A 191 10.70 28.99 7.11
N LEU A 192 9.46 29.20 7.58
CA LEU A 192 8.37 29.72 6.78
C LEU A 192 8.21 31.23 6.95
N GLU A 193 8.03 31.91 5.83
CA GLU A 193 7.58 33.31 5.80
C GLU A 193 6.10 33.38 6.21
N THR A 194 5.58 34.57 6.49
CA THR A 194 4.23 34.76 7.07
C THR A 194 3.07 34.61 6.08
N GLU A 195 3.33 34.51 4.78
CA GLU A 195 2.27 34.36 3.78
C GLU A 195 1.58 33.00 3.85
N GLY A 196 0.32 33.00 3.40
CA GLY A 196 -0.48 31.79 3.30
C GLY A 196 0.13 30.76 2.35
N LYS A 197 0.06 29.50 2.76
CA LYS A 197 0.58 28.35 2.01
C LYS A 197 -0.54 27.42 1.59
N THR A 198 -0.43 26.87 0.38
CA THR A 198 -1.31 25.77 -0.05
C THR A 198 -0.69 24.43 0.34
N LEU A 199 -1.44 23.63 1.09
CA LEU A 199 -1.03 22.31 1.57
C LEU A 199 -1.55 21.20 0.66
N TYR A 200 -0.68 20.24 0.33
CA TYR A 200 -1.01 19.08 -0.49
C TYR A 200 -0.51 17.78 0.15
N ILE A 201 -1.22 16.68 -0.13
CA ILE A 201 -0.64 15.33 -0.12
C ILE A 201 -0.04 15.09 -1.50
N LYS A 202 1.26 14.78 -1.53
CA LYS A 202 2.02 14.46 -2.74
C LYS A 202 2.21 12.94 -2.83
N ILE A 203 1.60 12.33 -3.84
CA ILE A 203 1.63 10.88 -4.07
C ILE A 203 2.51 10.61 -5.29
N PRO A 204 3.64 9.88 -5.16
CA PRO A 204 4.45 9.52 -6.30
C PRO A 204 3.72 8.52 -7.20
N CYS A 205 3.98 8.59 -8.51
CA CYS A 205 3.43 7.68 -9.50
C CYS A 205 4.48 6.65 -9.93
N VAL A 206 4.06 5.43 -10.26
CA VAL A 206 4.96 4.32 -10.64
C VAL A 206 5.55 4.54 -12.04
N ASP A 207 4.71 4.95 -12.99
CA ASP A 207 5.07 5.01 -14.42
C ASP A 207 5.09 6.45 -14.96
N GLN A 208 5.00 7.45 -14.10
CA GLN A 208 4.96 8.86 -14.49
C GLN A 208 5.83 9.74 -13.58
N PRO A 209 6.56 10.72 -14.13
CA PRO A 209 7.41 11.60 -13.34
C PRO A 209 6.61 12.62 -12.52
N GLN A 210 5.37 12.92 -12.94
CA GLN A 210 4.50 13.86 -12.24
C GLN A 210 3.73 13.14 -11.12
N PRO A 211 3.81 13.63 -9.87
CA PRO A 211 3.05 13.08 -8.75
C PRO A 211 1.60 13.55 -8.81
N ILE A 212 0.70 12.77 -8.22
CA ILE A 212 -0.66 13.24 -7.92
C ILE A 212 -0.60 14.18 -6.72
N LEU A 213 -1.22 15.35 -6.85
CA LEU A 213 -1.28 16.38 -5.81
C LEU A 213 -2.71 16.54 -5.30
N LEU A 214 -2.98 16.04 -4.09
CA LEU A 214 -4.28 16.18 -3.44
C LEU A 214 -4.26 17.42 -2.55
N LYS A 215 -4.98 18.46 -2.95
CA LYS A 215 -5.09 19.70 -2.18
C LYS A 215 -5.85 19.46 -0.88
N LEU A 216 -5.31 19.96 0.24
CA LEU A 216 -5.91 19.89 1.57
C LEU A 216 -6.44 21.25 2.03
N ALA A 217 -5.63 22.29 1.89
CA ALA A 217 -5.97 23.64 2.32
C ALA A 217 -5.30 24.68 1.43
N GLU A 218 -5.94 25.84 1.29
CA GLU A 218 -5.37 27.04 0.68
C GLU A 218 -5.17 28.11 1.76
N ASP A 219 -4.26 29.04 1.51
CA ASP A 219 -4.02 30.22 2.37
C ASP A 219 -3.76 29.87 3.86
N MET A 220 -3.10 28.74 4.12
CA MET A 220 -2.82 28.29 5.47
C MET A 220 -1.72 29.14 6.09
N GLN A 221 -2.05 29.84 7.18
CA GLN A 221 -1.15 30.77 7.85
C GLN A 221 -0.15 30.03 8.76
N PRO A 222 1.17 30.28 8.62
CA PRO A 222 2.16 29.74 9.53
C PRO A 222 2.03 30.30 10.95
N VAL A 223 2.47 29.52 11.95
CA VAL A 223 2.53 29.93 13.37
C VAL A 223 3.98 30.13 13.81
N ASP A 224 4.20 30.84 14.91
CA ASP A 224 5.54 30.99 15.50
C ASP A 224 6.21 29.63 15.75
N LYS A 225 7.53 29.53 15.51
CA LYS A 225 8.30 28.28 15.66
C LYS A 225 8.22 27.66 17.05
N GLU A 226 8.02 28.48 18.08
CA GLU A 226 7.93 28.06 19.48
C GLU A 226 6.53 27.58 19.87
N THR A 227 5.52 27.78 19.03
CA THR A 227 4.13 27.35 19.27
C THR A 227 4.09 25.85 19.48
N GLN A 228 3.42 25.40 20.54
CA GLN A 228 3.11 23.99 20.78
C GLN A 228 1.61 23.86 21.02
N MET A 229 1.03 22.76 20.55
CA MET A 229 -0.40 22.46 20.69
C MET A 229 -0.57 21.04 21.21
N ASP A 230 -1.55 20.85 22.10
CA ASP A 230 -1.95 19.53 22.57
C ASP A 230 -2.49 18.69 21.41
N GLU A 231 -3.26 19.31 20.52
CA GLU A 231 -3.67 18.78 19.21
C GLU A 231 -3.51 19.88 18.16
N TRP A 232 -2.82 19.60 17.05
CA TRP A 232 -2.60 20.61 16.00
C TRP A 232 -3.86 20.89 15.19
N ASP A 233 -3.94 22.06 14.56
CA ASP A 233 -5.08 22.48 13.74
C ASP A 233 -5.23 21.71 12.41
N ASN A 234 -4.20 20.97 12.01
CA ASN A 234 -4.19 20.12 10.82
C ASN A 234 -3.91 18.69 11.24
N VAL A 235 -4.91 17.81 11.18
CA VAL A 235 -4.83 16.42 11.61
C VAL A 235 -5.28 15.50 10.47
N LEU A 236 -4.41 14.58 10.09
CA LEU A 236 -4.69 13.50 9.15
C LEU A 236 -4.80 12.17 9.89
N VAL A 237 -5.83 11.40 9.57
CA VAL A 237 -6.08 10.08 10.14
C VAL A 237 -5.86 9.01 9.06
N PRO A 238 -5.08 7.96 9.33
CA PRO A 238 -4.95 6.82 8.43
C PRO A 238 -6.19 5.94 8.51
N VAL A 239 -6.78 5.66 7.35
CA VAL A 239 -8.03 4.90 7.22
C VAL A 239 -7.83 3.72 6.28
N ARG A 240 -8.26 2.54 6.73
CA ARG A 240 -8.34 1.31 5.91
C ARG A 240 -9.78 0.80 5.88
N PRO A 241 -10.40 0.70 4.70
CA PRO A 241 -11.72 0.11 4.57
C PRO A 241 -11.74 -1.41 4.85
N LEU A 242 -12.82 -1.89 5.48
CA LEU A 242 -13.28 -3.28 5.41
C LEU A 242 -14.68 -3.29 4.81
N ALA A 243 -15.01 -4.33 4.04
CA ALA A 243 -16.29 -4.42 3.35
C ALA A 243 -17.20 -5.43 4.04
N TYR A 244 -18.45 -5.03 4.31
CA TYR A 244 -19.48 -5.95 4.78
C TYR A 244 -19.80 -7.01 3.72
N LEU A 245 -19.96 -8.26 4.15
CA LEU A 245 -20.36 -9.35 3.27
C LEU A 245 -21.81 -9.20 2.78
N ASP A 246 -22.68 -8.66 3.65
CA ASP A 246 -24.11 -8.54 3.43
C ASP A 246 -24.66 -7.22 3.98
N GLY A 247 -25.95 -6.96 3.76
CA GLY A 247 -26.62 -5.75 4.21
C GLY A 247 -26.92 -5.68 5.71
N SER A 248 -26.47 -6.66 6.52
CA SER A 248 -26.74 -6.68 7.97
C SER A 248 -25.93 -5.63 8.74
N LYS A 249 -24.85 -5.10 8.14
CA LYS A 249 -23.89 -4.19 8.77
C LYS A 249 -23.23 -4.78 10.04
N ASP A 250 -23.20 -6.11 10.15
CA ASP A 250 -22.48 -6.79 11.22
C ASP A 250 -20.97 -6.74 10.98
N LYS A 251 -20.22 -6.08 11.88
CA LYS A 251 -18.75 -5.95 11.79
C LYS A 251 -18.01 -7.28 11.91
N ALA A 252 -18.63 -8.31 12.49
CA ALA A 252 -18.09 -9.67 12.46
C ALA A 252 -18.20 -10.33 11.08
N LYS A 253 -19.06 -9.78 10.21
CA LYS A 253 -19.23 -10.15 8.81
C LYS A 253 -18.67 -9.06 7.89
N ALA A 254 -17.46 -8.62 8.18
CA ALA A 254 -16.69 -7.75 7.30
C ALA A 254 -15.34 -8.40 6.96
N SER A 255 -14.87 -8.21 5.74
CA SER A 255 -13.57 -8.73 5.30
C SER A 255 -12.75 -7.65 4.61
N ASP A 256 -11.47 -7.96 4.42
CA ASP A 256 -10.56 -7.09 3.68
C ASP A 256 -10.90 -7.10 2.18
N LEU A 257 -10.44 -6.07 1.47
CA LEU A 257 -10.67 -5.91 0.03
C LEU A 257 -9.43 -6.35 -0.76
N SER A 258 -9.64 -7.11 -1.83
CA SER A 258 -8.62 -7.60 -2.78
C SER A 258 -8.97 -7.30 -4.23
N GLY A 259 -9.70 -6.21 -4.47
CA GLY A 259 -10.11 -5.78 -5.79
C GLY A 259 -11.10 -4.62 -5.75
N GLY A 260 -11.36 -4.03 -6.91
CA GLY A 260 -12.33 -2.94 -7.06
C GLY A 260 -11.72 -1.55 -6.83
N PHE A 261 -12.58 -0.61 -6.43
CA PHE A 261 -12.32 0.81 -6.36
C PHE A 261 -12.93 1.42 -5.10
N LEU A 262 -12.15 2.29 -4.45
CA LEU A 262 -12.62 3.14 -3.37
C LEU A 262 -12.75 4.58 -3.87
N TYR A 263 -13.90 5.18 -3.60
CA TYR A 263 -14.18 6.59 -3.87
C TYR A 263 -14.26 7.34 -2.56
N VAL A 264 -13.47 8.40 -2.43
CA VAL A 264 -13.47 9.29 -1.27
C VAL A 264 -14.03 10.62 -1.72
N PHE A 265 -15.23 10.95 -1.25
CA PHE A 265 -15.85 12.24 -1.41
C PHE A 265 -15.50 13.12 -0.21
N TRP A 266 -15.15 14.37 -0.47
CA TRP A 266 -14.87 15.37 0.56
C TRP A 266 -15.52 16.68 0.15
N LYS A 267 -16.28 17.30 1.07
CA LYS A 267 -17.09 18.50 0.79
C LYS A 267 -18.03 18.31 -0.42
N GLY A 268 -18.65 17.13 -0.51
CA GLY A 268 -19.58 16.75 -1.57
C GLY A 268 -18.97 16.52 -2.96
N LYS A 269 -17.63 16.56 -3.09
CA LYS A 269 -16.92 16.32 -4.37
C LYS A 269 -16.00 15.12 -4.27
N LEU A 270 -15.85 14.39 -5.38
CA LEU A 270 -14.89 13.30 -5.46
C LEU A 270 -13.49 13.88 -5.29
N TRP A 271 -12.83 13.49 -4.20
CA TRP A 271 -11.48 13.93 -3.85
C TRP A 271 -10.44 12.88 -4.25
N ARG A 272 -10.76 11.59 -4.08
CA ARG A 272 -9.88 10.49 -4.48
C ARG A 272 -10.66 9.34 -5.09
N GLU A 273 -10.11 8.79 -6.16
CA GLU A 273 -10.45 7.47 -6.66
C GLU A 273 -9.21 6.59 -6.51
N MET A 274 -9.35 5.43 -5.88
CA MET A 274 -8.25 4.49 -5.69
C MET A 274 -8.65 3.11 -6.20
N ALA A 275 -7.83 2.52 -7.07
CA ALA A 275 -7.96 1.10 -7.40
C ALA A 275 -7.35 0.26 -6.29
N ILE A 276 -7.98 -0.89 -6.01
CA ILE A 276 -7.52 -1.85 -5.01
C ILE A 276 -6.94 -3.04 -5.76
N ASN A 277 -5.68 -3.36 -5.50
CA ASN A 277 -5.04 -4.52 -6.13
C ASN A 277 -5.35 -5.82 -5.39
N GLU A 278 -4.96 -6.95 -5.98
CA GLU A 278 -5.17 -8.31 -5.44
C GLU A 278 -4.57 -8.52 -4.04
N LYS A 279 -3.61 -7.67 -3.65
CA LYS A 279 -2.95 -7.71 -2.33
C LYS A 279 -3.61 -6.76 -1.32
N GLY A 280 -4.70 -6.08 -1.68
CA GLY A 280 -5.40 -5.13 -0.81
C GLY A 280 -4.65 -3.82 -0.54
N TYR A 281 -3.79 -3.39 -1.47
CA TYR A 281 -3.22 -2.05 -1.49
C TYR A 281 -4.02 -1.13 -2.40
N TYR A 282 -4.07 0.14 -2.03
CA TYR A 282 -4.77 1.24 -2.70
C TYR A 282 -3.80 2.01 -3.59
N GLN A 283 -4.18 2.24 -4.83
CA GLN A 283 -3.42 3.02 -5.81
C GLN A 283 -4.29 4.14 -6.36
N ASP A 284 -3.86 5.39 -6.16
CA ASP A 284 -4.60 6.55 -6.62
C ASP A 284 -4.66 6.65 -8.15
N VAL A 285 -5.82 7.07 -8.63
CA VAL A 285 -6.09 7.53 -9.99
C VAL A 285 -6.01 9.05 -10.00
N ASP A 286 -5.36 9.64 -11.00
CA ASP A 286 -5.36 11.10 -11.20
C ASP A 286 -6.73 11.58 -11.70
N VAL A 287 -7.65 11.81 -10.77
CA VAL A 287 -9.04 12.18 -11.05
C VAL A 287 -9.13 13.44 -11.90
N GLU A 288 -8.33 14.46 -11.60
CA GLU A 288 -8.38 15.75 -12.30
C GLU A 288 -7.87 15.66 -13.74
N TYR A 289 -6.79 14.90 -13.95
CA TYR A 289 -6.33 14.57 -15.30
C TYR A 289 -7.41 13.89 -16.12
N TYR A 290 -8.03 12.83 -15.56
CA TYR A 290 -9.05 12.08 -16.29
C TYR A 290 -10.37 12.86 -16.47
N ARG A 291 -10.74 13.75 -15.54
CA ARG A 291 -11.88 14.67 -15.76
C ARG A 291 -11.65 15.55 -16.97
N THR A 292 -10.43 16.10 -17.10
CA THR A 292 -10.08 16.95 -18.24
C THR A 292 -10.16 16.17 -19.54
N LEU A 293 -9.57 14.96 -19.58
CA LEU A 293 -9.65 14.08 -20.74
C LEU A 293 -11.09 13.73 -21.12
N GLU A 294 -11.94 13.39 -20.15
CA GLU A 294 -13.35 13.07 -20.39
C GLU A 294 -14.09 14.24 -21.05
N GLN A 295 -13.84 15.48 -20.61
CA GLN A 295 -14.45 16.67 -21.19
C GLN A 295 -13.95 16.96 -22.62
N GLU A 296 -12.72 16.58 -22.94
CA GLU A 296 -12.18 16.64 -24.30
C GLU A 296 -12.76 15.54 -25.20
N GLU A 297 -12.91 14.32 -24.66
CA GLU A 297 -13.46 13.17 -25.37
C GLU A 297 -14.93 13.36 -25.73
N LYS A 298 -15.73 13.93 -24.81
CA LYS A 298 -17.14 14.29 -25.03
C LYS A 298 -17.34 15.26 -26.21
N LYS A 299 -16.30 15.99 -26.64
CA LYS A 299 -16.38 16.95 -27.77
C LYS A 299 -16.09 16.32 -29.13
N LYS A 300 -15.68 15.05 -29.18
CA LYS A 300 -15.39 14.35 -30.44
C LYS A 300 -16.69 13.87 -31.10
N ASP A 301 -16.66 13.71 -32.42
CA ASP A 301 -17.81 13.20 -33.19
C ASP A 301 -18.24 11.78 -32.75
N THR A 302 -17.27 10.97 -32.28
CA THR A 302 -17.50 9.62 -31.76
C THR A 302 -16.76 9.44 -30.41
N PRO A 303 -17.36 9.88 -29.29
CA PRO A 303 -16.74 9.76 -27.97
C PRO A 303 -16.47 8.30 -27.59
N GLN A 304 -15.29 8.04 -27.02
CA GLN A 304 -14.94 6.74 -26.46
C GLN A 304 -15.03 6.75 -24.93
N VAL A 305 -15.30 5.59 -24.33
CA VAL A 305 -15.23 5.45 -22.87
C VAL A 305 -13.77 5.40 -22.44
N ILE A 306 -13.38 6.33 -21.57
CA ILE A 306 -12.02 6.39 -21.02
C ILE A 306 -11.91 5.47 -19.81
N GLN A 307 -11.04 4.46 -19.90
CA GLN A 307 -10.61 3.69 -18.74
C GLN A 307 -9.57 4.49 -17.95
N ARG A 308 -9.78 4.63 -16.64
CA ARG A 308 -8.86 5.41 -15.79
C ARG A 308 -7.89 4.49 -15.08
N SER A 309 -6.61 4.64 -15.39
CA SER A 309 -5.53 3.84 -14.82
C SER A 309 -5.08 4.40 -13.49
N ALA A 310 -4.87 3.51 -12.52
CA ALA A 310 -4.25 3.87 -11.24
C ALA A 310 -2.73 3.93 -11.40
N SER A 311 -2.16 5.13 -11.30
CA SER A 311 -0.73 5.39 -11.45
C SER A 311 -0.03 5.65 -10.11
N GLY A 312 -0.79 5.99 -9.07
CA GLY A 312 -0.28 6.24 -7.73
C GLY A 312 0.41 5.02 -7.13
N PHE A 313 1.45 5.28 -6.33
CA PHE A 313 2.15 4.24 -5.61
C PHE A 313 1.23 3.51 -4.63
N ALA A 314 1.35 2.18 -4.56
CA ALA A 314 0.49 1.34 -3.73
C ALA A 314 0.69 1.61 -2.22
N MET A 315 -0.38 1.93 -1.51
CA MET A 315 -0.41 2.18 -0.08
C MET A 315 -1.41 1.27 0.63
N ALA A 316 -1.16 0.88 1.88
CA ALA A 316 -2.05 -0.02 2.62
C ALA A 316 -3.21 0.70 3.32
N HIS A 317 -3.17 2.02 3.39
CA HIS A 317 -4.24 2.86 3.92
C HIS A 317 -4.13 4.23 3.24
N PHE A 318 -5.18 5.03 3.35
CA PHE A 318 -5.16 6.40 2.85
C PHE A 318 -5.23 7.38 4.02
N TRP A 319 -4.70 8.58 3.84
CA TRP A 319 -4.79 9.65 4.82
C TRP A 319 -6.05 10.48 4.59
N ALA A 320 -6.92 10.51 5.60
CA ALA A 320 -8.16 11.28 5.63
C ALA A 320 -7.95 12.59 6.43
N PRO A 321 -8.30 13.76 5.88
CA PRO A 321 -8.29 15.02 6.63
C PRO A 321 -9.41 15.04 7.66
N TYR A 322 -9.08 14.76 8.92
CA TYR A 322 -10.02 14.86 10.02
C TYR A 322 -10.25 16.32 10.43
N LYS A 323 -9.16 17.08 10.59
CA LYS A 323 -9.20 18.49 10.98
C LYS A 323 -8.26 19.28 10.09
N ILE A 324 -8.73 20.39 9.54
CA ILE A 324 -7.94 21.26 8.65
C ILE A 324 -8.19 22.70 9.04
N SER A 325 -7.12 23.46 9.29
CA SER A 325 -7.22 24.85 9.76
C SER A 325 -8.12 25.03 10.99
N GLY A 326 -8.12 24.03 11.89
CA GLY A 326 -8.94 24.01 13.10
C GLY A 326 -10.40 23.58 12.89
N GLU A 327 -10.86 23.44 11.64
CA GLU A 327 -12.20 22.97 11.32
C GLU A 327 -12.23 21.44 11.26
N VAL A 328 -13.10 20.85 12.10
CA VAL A 328 -13.41 19.42 12.06
C VAL A 328 -14.23 19.10 10.80
N GLN A 329 -13.79 18.11 10.03
CA GLN A 329 -14.40 17.71 8.77
C GLN A 329 -15.54 16.70 9.02
N GLN A 330 -16.75 17.21 9.24
CA GLN A 330 -17.96 16.40 9.50
C GLN A 330 -19.18 16.84 8.68
N GLY A 331 -20.18 15.95 8.56
CA GLY A 331 -21.46 16.25 7.93
C GLY A 331 -21.34 16.59 6.44
N GLU A 332 -21.88 17.73 6.02
CA GLU A 332 -21.81 18.18 4.63
C GLU A 332 -20.37 18.44 4.15
N ASN A 333 -19.50 18.93 5.06
CA ASN A 333 -18.08 19.15 4.81
C ASN A 333 -17.20 17.92 5.09
N GLY A 334 -17.80 16.85 5.63
CA GLY A 334 -17.11 15.63 6.03
C GLY A 334 -16.67 14.75 4.88
N LEU A 335 -15.96 13.68 5.24
CA LEU A 335 -15.55 12.65 4.29
C LEU A 335 -16.59 11.54 4.21
N LYS A 336 -16.83 11.09 2.98
CA LYS A 336 -17.76 10.01 2.65
C LYS A 336 -17.08 9.04 1.72
N ILE A 337 -17.08 7.76 2.07
CA ILE A 337 -16.43 6.72 1.29
C ILE A 337 -17.43 5.76 0.67
N ILE A 338 -17.13 5.32 -0.55
CA ILE A 338 -17.93 4.34 -1.30
C ILE A 338 -16.98 3.30 -1.87
N PHE A 339 -17.27 2.03 -1.62
CA PHE A 339 -16.64 0.94 -2.33
C PHE A 339 -17.45 0.56 -3.58
N SER A 340 -16.76 0.19 -4.64
CA SER A 340 -17.35 -0.32 -5.87
C SER A 340 -16.43 -1.40 -6.44
N PRO A 341 -16.91 -2.57 -6.86
CA PRO A 341 -16.09 -3.64 -7.37
C PRO A 341 -15.62 -3.32 -8.80
N LYS A 342 -16.30 -2.36 -9.44
CA LYS A 342 -16.01 -1.84 -10.77
C LYS A 342 -15.83 -0.35 -10.74
N GLN A 343 -15.02 0.13 -11.68
CA GLN A 343 -14.79 1.54 -11.87
C GLN A 343 -16.10 2.24 -12.24
N LYS A 344 -16.56 3.18 -11.41
CA LYS A 344 -17.73 4.01 -11.71
C LYS A 344 -17.45 4.88 -12.93
N ARG A 345 -18.45 5.11 -13.78
CA ARG A 345 -18.34 6.10 -14.87
C ARG A 345 -18.38 7.51 -14.30
N PHE A 346 -17.84 8.49 -15.05
CA PHE A 346 -17.90 9.89 -14.63
C PHE A 346 -19.34 10.37 -14.43
N ALA A 347 -20.29 9.99 -15.28
CA ALA A 347 -21.70 10.35 -15.07
C ALA A 347 -22.26 9.87 -13.73
N GLN A 348 -21.85 8.69 -13.24
CA GLN A 348 -22.26 8.17 -11.92
C GLN A 348 -21.61 8.96 -10.78
N ILE A 349 -20.34 9.35 -10.95
CA ILE A 349 -19.63 10.22 -10.01
C ILE A 349 -20.32 11.59 -9.96
N GLU A 350 -20.55 12.21 -11.12
CA GLU A 350 -21.20 13.52 -11.25
C GLU A 350 -22.61 13.53 -10.64
N ALA A 351 -23.36 12.43 -10.75
CA ALA A 351 -24.66 12.26 -10.08
C ALA A 351 -24.53 12.29 -8.56
N LEU A 352 -23.55 11.58 -7.99
CA LEU A 352 -23.25 11.60 -6.55
C LEU A 352 -22.79 12.99 -6.09
N GLU A 353 -22.04 13.72 -6.91
CA GLU A 353 -21.56 15.08 -6.61
C GLU A 353 -22.64 16.17 -6.73
N SER A 354 -23.77 15.86 -7.36
CA SER A 354 -24.86 16.80 -7.64
C SER A 354 -26.06 16.59 -6.72
N ASP A 355 -26.18 15.43 -6.07
CA ASP A 355 -27.24 15.10 -5.14
C ASP A 355 -26.66 14.64 -3.79
N ALA A 356 -26.69 15.55 -2.81
CA ALA A 356 -26.20 15.28 -1.47
C ALA A 356 -26.96 14.14 -0.78
N ALA A 357 -28.28 14.03 -0.97
CA ALA A 357 -29.08 12.98 -0.36
C ALA A 357 -28.75 11.60 -0.95
N LEU A 358 -28.49 11.55 -2.26
CA LEU A 358 -28.00 10.34 -2.92
C LEU A 358 -26.62 9.94 -2.38
N LEU A 359 -25.69 10.90 -2.27
CA LEU A 359 -24.36 10.65 -1.72
C LEU A 359 -24.42 10.12 -0.28
N GLU A 360 -25.21 10.75 0.60
CA GLU A 360 -25.42 10.29 1.98
C GLU A 360 -25.94 8.85 2.02
N LYS A 361 -26.94 8.54 1.20
CA LYS A 361 -27.53 7.20 1.17
C LYS A 361 -26.59 6.13 0.62
N SER A 362 -25.68 6.51 -0.27
CA SER A 362 -24.78 5.59 -0.99
C SER A 362 -23.38 5.48 -0.40
N SER A 363 -23.10 6.15 0.73
CA SER A 363 -21.76 6.21 1.30
C SER A 363 -21.72 5.87 2.79
N THR A 364 -20.50 5.64 3.27
CA THR A 364 -20.18 5.55 4.69
C THR A 364 -19.52 6.87 5.12
N PRO A 365 -20.10 7.60 6.08
CA PRO A 365 -19.48 8.82 6.59
C PRO A 365 -18.29 8.48 7.49
N LEU A 366 -17.29 9.36 7.50
CA LEU A 366 -16.14 9.29 8.41
C LEU A 366 -16.21 10.36 9.51
N ASP A 367 -17.43 10.76 9.88
CA ASP A 367 -17.63 11.80 10.91
C ASP A 367 -17.08 11.36 12.27
N GLU A 368 -17.09 10.06 12.54
CA GLU A 368 -16.61 9.43 13.77
C GLU A 368 -15.10 9.61 14.04
N LEU A 369 -14.34 10.08 13.04
CA LEU A 369 -12.94 10.46 13.22
C LEU A 369 -12.76 11.57 14.28
N SER A 370 -13.82 12.33 14.59
CA SER A 370 -13.80 13.33 15.66
C SER A 370 -13.57 12.79 17.06
N SER A 371 -13.73 11.48 17.28
CA SER A 371 -13.38 10.89 18.58
C SER A 371 -11.90 11.08 18.93
N TYR A 372 -11.05 11.35 17.93
CA TYR A 372 -9.62 11.56 18.14
C TYR A 372 -9.33 12.78 19.02
N SER A 373 -10.09 13.87 18.92
CA SER A 373 -9.83 15.07 19.73
C SER A 373 -10.02 14.84 21.22
N ASP A 374 -10.95 13.96 21.60
CA ASP A 374 -11.22 13.65 23.00
C ASP A 374 -10.31 12.52 23.51
N ALA A 375 -10.07 11.50 22.69
CA ALA A 375 -9.46 10.24 23.15
C ALA A 375 -8.01 10.04 22.69
N GLN A 376 -7.52 10.83 21.72
CA GLN A 376 -6.21 10.66 21.05
C GLN A 376 -5.99 9.22 20.52
N SER A 377 -7.10 8.52 20.27
CA SER A 377 -7.17 7.12 19.91
C SER A 377 -8.57 6.85 19.34
N PHE A 378 -8.75 5.65 18.80
CA PHE A 378 -10.03 5.22 18.22
C PHE A 378 -10.58 4.01 18.97
N SER A 379 -11.88 3.81 18.84
CA SER A 379 -12.59 2.64 19.35
C SER A 379 -13.74 2.30 18.42
N ALA A 380 -14.33 1.11 18.57
CA ALA A 380 -15.49 0.71 17.81
C ALA A 380 -16.68 1.67 18.00
N GLN A 381 -17.17 2.22 16.88
CA GLN A 381 -18.34 3.12 16.81
C GLN A 381 -19.40 2.52 15.86
N GLU A 382 -20.24 3.31 15.18
CA GLU A 382 -21.24 2.79 14.24
C GLU A 382 -20.57 2.42 12.91
N PHE A 383 -19.87 3.36 12.27
CA PHE A 383 -19.28 3.22 10.94
C PHE A 383 -17.79 2.86 10.94
N THR A 384 -17.12 3.05 12.07
CA THR A 384 -15.67 2.89 12.20
C THR A 384 -15.29 2.04 13.41
N SER A 385 -14.04 1.60 13.46
CA SER A 385 -13.41 1.05 14.66
C SER A 385 -11.91 1.33 14.65
N ASP A 386 -11.24 1.06 15.77
CA ASP A 386 -9.81 0.83 15.76
C ASP A 386 -9.47 -0.47 15.01
N VAL A 387 -8.23 -0.55 14.51
CA VAL A 387 -7.73 -1.72 13.80
C VAL A 387 -7.52 -2.95 14.70
N ASP A 388 -7.19 -2.73 15.98
CA ASP A 388 -6.95 -3.81 16.93
C ASP A 388 -8.22 -4.64 17.22
N SER A 389 -9.38 -3.98 17.29
CA SER A 389 -10.68 -4.61 17.56
C SER A 389 -11.38 -5.16 16.32
N ALA A 390 -10.93 -4.79 15.11
CA ALA A 390 -11.59 -5.20 13.88
C ALA A 390 -11.46 -6.71 13.63
N ALA A 391 -12.61 -7.37 13.46
CA ALA A 391 -12.67 -8.77 13.02
C ALA A 391 -12.54 -8.83 11.48
N ILE A 392 -11.90 -9.89 10.99
CA ILE A 392 -11.81 -10.18 9.55
C ILE A 392 -12.48 -11.52 9.32
N HIS A 393 -13.52 -11.51 8.51
CA HIS A 393 -14.26 -12.70 8.12
C HIS A 393 -13.36 -13.68 7.35
N LYS A 394 -13.61 -14.98 7.51
CA LYS A 394 -12.93 -16.00 6.73
C LYS A 394 -13.70 -16.24 5.44
N VAL A 395 -13.16 -15.76 4.33
CA VAL A 395 -13.75 -15.86 2.99
C VAL A 395 -14.01 -17.32 2.61
N THR A 396 -15.19 -17.58 2.07
CA THR A 396 -15.71 -18.85 1.58
C THR A 396 -16.08 -18.75 0.08
N GLU A 397 -16.45 -19.86 -0.55
CA GLU A 397 -16.85 -19.89 -1.97
C GLU A 397 -18.13 -19.09 -2.25
N ASP A 398 -18.98 -18.89 -1.23
CA ASP A 398 -20.22 -18.11 -1.34
C ASP A 398 -19.98 -16.59 -1.19
N ASP A 399 -18.79 -16.19 -0.77
CA ASP A 399 -18.44 -14.80 -0.55
C ASP A 399 -18.02 -14.10 -1.85
N MET A 400 -18.06 -12.77 -1.84
CA MET A 400 -17.72 -11.99 -3.01
C MET A 400 -16.22 -12.11 -3.35
N PRO A 401 -15.84 -12.23 -4.64
CA PRO A 401 -14.46 -12.53 -5.06
C PRO A 401 -13.47 -11.37 -4.84
N TRP A 402 -13.97 -10.17 -4.55
CA TRP A 402 -13.14 -9.02 -4.16
C TRP A 402 -12.86 -8.97 -2.65
N LEU A 403 -13.33 -9.96 -1.88
CA LEU A 403 -13.05 -10.09 -0.46
C LEU A 403 -11.84 -10.99 -0.22
N SER A 404 -11.09 -10.68 0.82
CA SER A 404 -9.93 -11.42 1.26
C SER A 404 -9.94 -11.59 2.78
N ASP A 405 -9.52 -12.76 3.24
CA ASP A 405 -9.29 -13.06 4.66
C ASP A 405 -7.82 -12.86 5.07
N GLN A 406 -6.99 -12.28 4.19
CA GLN A 406 -5.58 -12.03 4.44
C GLN A 406 -5.38 -10.95 5.50
N GLN A 407 -5.15 -11.38 6.74
CA GLN A 407 -5.03 -10.46 7.87
C GLN A 407 -3.65 -9.79 7.99
N ALA A 408 -2.63 -10.26 7.25
CA ALA A 408 -1.24 -9.86 7.47
C ALA A 408 -1.02 -8.33 7.37
N ILE A 409 -1.70 -7.66 6.44
CA ILE A 409 -1.59 -6.21 6.26
C ILE A 409 -2.34 -5.50 7.38
N VAL A 410 -3.60 -5.86 7.64
CA VAL A 410 -4.43 -5.25 8.69
C VAL A 410 -3.73 -5.34 10.05
N ARG A 411 -3.27 -6.54 10.42
CA ARG A 411 -2.58 -6.80 11.70
C ARG A 411 -1.20 -6.18 11.79
N SER A 412 -0.59 -5.76 10.67
CA SER A 412 0.66 -4.98 10.73
C SER A 412 0.47 -3.56 11.27
N TYR A 413 -0.79 -3.11 11.36
CA TYR A 413 -1.17 -1.79 11.88
C TYR A 413 -1.78 -1.83 13.29
N ASP A 414 -1.80 -2.98 13.96
CA ASP A 414 -2.18 -3.07 15.38
C ASP A 414 -1.37 -2.04 16.19
N GLN A 415 -2.04 -1.33 17.11
CA GLN A 415 -1.49 -0.26 17.94
C GLN A 415 -0.99 0.98 17.17
N SER A 416 -1.35 1.14 15.90
CA SER A 416 -0.89 2.26 15.08
C SER A 416 -1.86 3.45 15.04
N ASN A 417 -2.99 3.41 15.75
CA ASN A 417 -4.12 4.36 15.58
C ASN A 417 -4.66 4.42 14.13
N THR A 418 -4.59 3.31 13.39
CA THR A 418 -5.33 3.19 12.12
C THR A 418 -6.81 2.99 12.40
N VAL A 419 -7.64 3.72 11.66
CA VAL A 419 -9.09 3.53 11.67
C VAL A 419 -9.51 2.52 10.62
N ILE A 420 -10.35 1.58 11.02
CA ILE A 420 -11.11 0.75 10.11
C ILE A 420 -12.42 1.45 9.80
N ALA A 421 -12.71 1.64 8.50
CA ALA A 421 -13.99 2.16 8.04
C ALA A 421 -14.78 1.05 7.36
N TYR A 422 -16.02 0.85 7.76
CA TYR A 422 -16.84 -0.25 7.26
C TYR A 422 -17.70 0.20 6.09
N VAL A 423 -17.37 -0.27 4.88
CA VAL A 423 -18.08 0.06 3.64
C VAL A 423 -19.05 -1.04 3.25
N ASP A 424 -20.06 -0.67 2.47
CA ASP A 424 -20.95 -1.65 1.86
C ASP A 424 -20.20 -2.48 0.81
N GLY A 425 -19.92 -3.74 1.15
CA GLY A 425 -19.37 -4.72 0.21
C GLY A 425 -20.44 -5.45 -0.59
N LYS A 426 -21.71 -5.33 -0.21
CA LYS A 426 -22.83 -5.90 -0.95
C LYS A 426 -23.06 -5.08 -2.20
N ASN A 427 -22.34 -5.44 -3.25
CA ASN A 427 -22.78 -5.06 -4.57
C ASN A 427 -23.93 -5.98 -4.94
N SER A 428 -25.12 -5.40 -5.02
CA SER A 428 -26.24 -5.95 -5.77
C SER A 428 -25.68 -6.48 -7.10
N GLY A 429 -25.67 -7.79 -7.28
CA GLY A 429 -24.95 -8.44 -8.36
C GLY A 429 -25.12 -9.95 -8.32
N PHE A 430 -24.64 -10.61 -9.36
CA PHE A 430 -24.66 -12.06 -9.50
C PHE A 430 -23.58 -12.49 -10.51
N LEU A 431 -23.14 -13.74 -10.40
CA LEU A 431 -22.34 -14.37 -11.44
C LEU A 431 -23.28 -14.86 -12.53
N LEU A 432 -23.13 -14.34 -13.74
CA LEU A 432 -23.79 -14.86 -14.92
C LEU A 432 -22.95 -16.02 -15.47
N SER A 433 -23.58 -17.15 -15.72
CA SER A 433 -23.02 -18.27 -16.47
C SER A 433 -23.92 -18.54 -17.68
N VAL A 434 -23.35 -18.49 -18.87
CA VAL A 434 -24.05 -18.71 -20.15
C VAL A 434 -23.46 -19.92 -20.82
N GLU A 435 -24.31 -20.86 -21.26
CA GLU A 435 -23.89 -21.96 -22.12
C GLU A 435 -23.68 -21.43 -23.54
N THR A 436 -22.46 -21.56 -24.07
CA THR A 436 -22.07 -20.97 -25.35
C THR A 436 -21.98 -21.99 -26.49
N GLY A 437 -22.46 -23.21 -26.30
CA GLY A 437 -22.43 -24.28 -27.31
C GLY A 437 -21.02 -24.74 -27.69
N LEU A 438 -20.88 -25.41 -28.84
CA LEU A 438 -19.59 -25.79 -29.43
C LEU A 438 -19.01 -24.60 -30.19
N ILE A 439 -18.23 -23.75 -29.52
CA ILE A 439 -17.49 -22.70 -30.21
C ILE A 439 -16.31 -23.34 -30.95
N ASP A 440 -16.24 -23.11 -32.27
CA ASP A 440 -15.06 -23.42 -33.05
C ASP A 440 -13.94 -22.42 -32.68
N PHE A 441 -12.97 -22.86 -31.88
CA PHE A 441 -11.88 -22.04 -31.31
C PHE A 441 -10.97 -21.37 -32.35
N ASN A 442 -11.21 -21.59 -33.64
CA ASN A 442 -10.44 -20.98 -34.72
C ASN A 442 -10.78 -19.50 -34.97
N THR A 443 -11.87 -18.98 -34.40
CA THR A 443 -12.19 -17.54 -34.45
C THR A 443 -12.42 -16.97 -33.05
N PRO A 444 -11.55 -16.07 -32.53
CA PRO A 444 -11.74 -15.48 -31.21
C PRO A 444 -12.89 -14.46 -31.24
N VAL A 445 -14.12 -14.91 -31.04
CA VAL A 445 -15.28 -14.04 -30.83
C VAL A 445 -15.44 -13.79 -29.34
N ILE A 446 -15.19 -12.55 -28.92
CA ILE A 446 -15.46 -12.12 -27.55
C ILE A 446 -16.93 -11.74 -27.45
N HIS A 447 -17.68 -12.46 -26.60
CA HIS A 447 -19.06 -12.15 -26.29
C HIS A 447 -19.13 -11.19 -25.10
N TYR A 448 -20.13 -10.33 -25.07
CA TYR A 448 -20.35 -9.35 -24.02
C TYR A 448 -21.75 -9.48 -23.43
N ALA A 449 -21.85 -9.58 -22.12
CA ALA A 449 -23.08 -9.39 -21.37
C ALA A 449 -23.35 -7.89 -21.21
N VAL A 450 -24.32 -7.37 -21.96
CA VAL A 450 -24.80 -5.99 -21.90
C VAL A 450 -26.09 -5.96 -21.11
N ILE A 451 -26.07 -5.32 -19.94
CA ILE A 451 -27.24 -5.12 -19.10
C ILE A 451 -27.55 -3.64 -18.97
N SER A 452 -28.79 -3.26 -19.23
CA SER A 452 -29.27 -1.88 -19.19
C SER A 452 -30.42 -1.76 -18.21
N ASP A 453 -30.52 -0.61 -17.55
CA ASP A 453 -31.67 -0.24 -16.74
C ASP A 453 -32.66 0.52 -17.62
N SER A 454 -33.94 0.14 -17.63
CA SER A 454 -34.98 0.90 -18.35
C SER A 454 -35.46 2.12 -17.58
N GLU A 455 -35.10 2.26 -16.30
CA GLU A 455 -35.48 3.38 -15.45
C GLU A 455 -34.35 4.43 -15.30
N SER A 456 -33.17 4.21 -15.90
CA SER A 456 -32.04 5.15 -15.86
C SER A 456 -31.08 5.00 -17.04
N ASP A 457 -30.10 5.89 -17.18
CA ASP A 457 -29.03 5.76 -18.18
C ASP A 457 -27.95 4.73 -17.80
N TRP A 458 -28.22 3.89 -16.79
CA TRP A 458 -27.27 2.87 -16.34
C TRP A 458 -27.19 1.73 -17.36
N VAL A 459 -25.99 1.47 -17.86
CA VAL A 459 -25.68 0.33 -18.73
C VAL A 459 -24.34 -0.26 -18.30
N LEU A 460 -24.29 -1.56 -18.10
CA LEU A 460 -23.09 -2.33 -17.83
C LEU A 460 -22.82 -3.25 -19.02
N SER A 461 -21.58 -3.34 -19.48
CA SER A 461 -21.16 -4.23 -20.57
C SER A 461 -19.91 -4.97 -20.12
N GLU A 462 -19.98 -6.29 -20.09
CA GLU A 462 -18.94 -7.16 -19.54
C GLU A 462 -18.57 -8.26 -20.51
N ALA A 463 -17.27 -8.40 -20.80
CA ALA A 463 -16.79 -9.51 -21.62
C ALA A 463 -17.01 -10.84 -20.87
N LEU A 464 -17.58 -11.82 -21.56
CA LEU A 464 -17.69 -13.18 -21.06
C LEU A 464 -16.30 -13.84 -21.06
N GLN A 465 -15.94 -14.43 -19.92
CA GLN A 465 -14.72 -15.18 -19.73
C GLN A 465 -15.00 -16.67 -19.94
N TYR A 466 -14.28 -17.28 -20.87
CA TYR A 466 -14.37 -18.70 -21.15
C TYR A 466 -13.49 -19.48 -20.18
N ASP A 467 -14.09 -20.50 -19.56
CA ASP A 467 -13.34 -21.43 -18.74
C ASP A 467 -12.50 -22.37 -19.63
N GLN A 468 -11.23 -22.53 -19.29
CA GLN A 468 -10.34 -23.47 -19.99
C GLN A 468 -10.71 -24.93 -19.68
N GLU A 469 -11.30 -25.20 -18.52
CA GLU A 469 -11.71 -26.54 -18.09
C GLU A 469 -13.11 -26.91 -18.59
N ASN A 470 -13.99 -25.91 -18.77
CA ASN A 470 -15.34 -26.09 -19.30
C ASN A 470 -15.67 -25.09 -20.41
N PRO A 471 -15.17 -25.31 -21.64
CA PRO A 471 -15.31 -24.35 -22.73
C PRO A 471 -16.75 -24.17 -23.24
N HIS A 472 -17.69 -24.99 -22.77
CA HIS A 472 -19.11 -24.85 -23.10
C HIS A 472 -19.79 -23.74 -22.32
N PHE A 473 -19.14 -23.20 -21.30
CA PHE A 473 -19.68 -22.14 -20.47
C PHE A 473 -18.75 -20.93 -20.49
N ALA A 474 -19.39 -19.76 -20.52
CA ALA A 474 -18.71 -18.49 -20.34
C ALA A 474 -19.37 -17.74 -19.19
N THR A 475 -18.54 -17.09 -18.38
CA THR A 475 -19.00 -16.43 -17.16
C THR A 475 -18.69 -14.95 -17.17
N ALA A 476 -19.53 -14.15 -16.53
CA ALA A 476 -19.25 -12.75 -16.24
C ALA A 476 -19.83 -12.36 -14.90
N GLN A 477 -19.06 -11.62 -14.11
CA GLN A 477 -19.57 -11.07 -12.87
C GLN A 477 -20.31 -9.77 -13.16
N LEU A 478 -21.61 -9.74 -12.89
CA LEU A 478 -22.45 -8.56 -13.06
C LEU A 478 -22.72 -7.95 -11.68
N GLY A 479 -22.61 -6.63 -11.56
CA GLY A 479 -22.78 -5.95 -10.27
C GLY A 479 -22.98 -4.45 -10.41
N GLY A 480 -23.30 -3.80 -9.28
CA GLY A 480 -23.52 -2.35 -9.21
C GLY A 480 -24.90 -1.92 -9.71
N PHE A 481 -25.91 -2.78 -9.52
CA PHE A 481 -27.26 -2.57 -10.01
C PHE A 481 -27.98 -1.48 -9.20
N PRO A 482 -28.62 -0.49 -9.88
CA PRO A 482 -29.53 0.47 -9.27
C PRO A 482 -30.57 -0.18 -8.32
N PRO A 483 -30.82 0.35 -7.12
CA PRO A 483 -31.68 -0.30 -6.12
C PRO A 483 -33.16 -0.47 -6.53
N LYS A 484 -33.64 0.35 -7.47
CA LYS A 484 -35.02 0.32 -7.97
C LYS A 484 -35.11 0.06 -9.48
N GLY A 485 -33.99 -0.24 -10.12
CA GLY A 485 -33.95 -0.39 -11.58
C GLY A 485 -34.66 -1.63 -12.08
N LYS A 486 -34.97 -1.61 -13.38
CA LYS A 486 -35.49 -2.75 -14.13
C LYS A 486 -34.54 -3.07 -15.25
N PHE A 487 -34.01 -4.29 -15.21
CA PHE A 487 -32.84 -4.64 -15.98
C PHE A 487 -33.18 -5.50 -17.17
N THR A 488 -32.51 -5.21 -18.28
CA THR A 488 -32.58 -5.96 -19.52
C THR A 488 -31.18 -6.44 -19.87
N LEU A 489 -30.97 -7.76 -19.95
CA LEU A 489 -29.69 -8.39 -20.28
C LEU A 489 -29.71 -8.93 -21.71
N GLN A 490 -28.67 -8.58 -22.47
CA GLN A 490 -28.41 -9.07 -23.81
C GLN A 490 -26.98 -9.61 -23.89
N ILE A 491 -26.77 -10.71 -24.61
CA ILE A 491 -25.44 -11.19 -24.98
C ILE A 491 -25.13 -10.73 -26.39
N THR A 492 -24.03 -10.00 -26.59
CA THR A 492 -23.69 -9.36 -27.86
C THR A 492 -22.26 -9.70 -28.29
N SER A 493 -22.01 -9.76 -29.60
CA SER A 493 -20.67 -9.95 -30.16
C SER A 493 -20.33 -8.80 -31.13
N PRO A 494 -19.27 -8.01 -30.87
CA PRO A 494 -18.90 -6.89 -31.74
C PRO A 494 -18.45 -7.38 -33.12
N GLY A 495 -18.83 -6.64 -34.17
CA GLY A 495 -18.41 -6.90 -35.55
C GLY A 495 -19.43 -7.68 -36.40
N TYR A 496 -20.54 -8.14 -35.82
CA TYR A 496 -21.59 -8.85 -36.55
C TYR A 496 -22.96 -8.25 -36.23
N THR A 497 -23.69 -7.85 -37.27
CA THR A 497 -24.96 -7.09 -37.16
C THR A 497 -26.16 -7.92 -36.66
N HIS A 498 -25.99 -9.22 -36.38
CA HIS A 498 -27.09 -10.15 -36.11
C HIS A 498 -26.89 -11.09 -34.91
N HIS A 499 -25.91 -10.85 -34.02
CA HIS A 499 -25.66 -11.72 -32.85
C HIS A 499 -25.82 -10.95 -31.54
N SER A 500 -27.05 -10.47 -31.29
CA SER A 500 -27.48 -9.99 -29.97
C SER A 500 -28.65 -10.84 -29.50
N GLU A 501 -28.46 -11.61 -28.43
CA GLU A 501 -29.48 -12.47 -27.85
C GLU A 501 -30.03 -11.85 -26.57
N LEU A 502 -31.36 -11.66 -26.50
CA LEU A 502 -32.03 -11.16 -25.30
C LEU A 502 -32.20 -12.29 -24.29
N VAL A 503 -31.59 -12.14 -23.12
CA VAL A 503 -31.65 -13.13 -22.04
C VAL A 503 -32.89 -12.89 -21.18
N PHE A 504 -33.08 -11.66 -20.71
CA PHE A 504 -34.30 -11.21 -20.04
C PHE A 504 -34.51 -9.71 -20.23
N GLN A 505 -35.74 -9.25 -19.95
CA GLN A 505 -36.13 -7.85 -20.10
C GLN A 505 -36.92 -7.36 -18.88
N ASP A 506 -36.60 -6.14 -18.45
CA ASP A 506 -37.29 -5.36 -17.43
C ASP A 506 -37.54 -6.08 -16.09
N LEU A 507 -36.58 -6.90 -15.64
CA LEU A 507 -36.65 -7.59 -14.36
C LEU A 507 -35.97 -6.78 -13.25
N THR A 508 -36.58 -6.74 -12.07
CA THR A 508 -35.93 -6.23 -10.86
C THR A 508 -34.82 -7.18 -10.41
N LEU A 509 -33.86 -6.70 -9.63
CA LEU A 509 -32.77 -7.54 -9.11
C LEU A 509 -33.28 -8.76 -8.32
N GLU A 510 -34.33 -8.58 -7.51
CA GLU A 510 -34.95 -9.67 -6.76
C GLU A 510 -35.55 -10.74 -7.68
N GLN A 511 -36.16 -10.33 -8.80
CA GLN A 511 -36.68 -11.26 -9.80
C GLN A 511 -35.56 -12.00 -10.53
N ILE A 512 -34.44 -11.33 -10.81
CA ILE A 512 -33.27 -11.96 -11.45
C ILE A 512 -32.62 -12.99 -10.51
N GLN A 513 -32.47 -12.67 -9.23
CA GLN A 513 -31.90 -13.58 -8.24
C GLN A 513 -32.78 -14.82 -8.00
N ASN A 514 -34.09 -14.68 -8.16
CA ASN A 514 -35.06 -15.76 -8.08
C ASN A 514 -35.42 -16.35 -9.45
N TRP A 515 -34.68 -15.99 -10.50
CA TRP A 515 -35.03 -16.37 -11.85
C TRP A 515 -34.79 -17.87 -12.06
N SER A 516 -35.89 -18.61 -12.16
CA SER A 516 -35.87 -20.03 -12.54
C SER A 516 -35.68 -20.10 -14.05
N THR A 517 -34.84 -21.02 -14.52
CA THR A 517 -34.62 -21.29 -15.94
C THR A 517 -35.97 -21.36 -16.66
N PRO A 518 -36.26 -20.49 -17.65
CA PRO A 518 -37.57 -20.50 -18.28
C PRO A 518 -37.80 -21.86 -18.94
N SER A 519 -38.88 -22.53 -18.57
CA SER A 519 -39.29 -23.82 -19.14
C SER A 519 -39.87 -23.69 -20.56
N GLN A 520 -39.70 -22.55 -21.21
CA GLN A 520 -40.20 -22.28 -22.55
C GLN A 520 -39.08 -21.64 -23.38
N MET A 521 -38.59 -22.39 -24.37
CA MET A 521 -37.88 -21.81 -25.50
C MET A 521 -38.78 -20.74 -26.14
N ALA A 522 -38.19 -19.60 -26.50
CA ALA A 522 -38.89 -18.56 -27.25
C ALA A 522 -39.55 -19.16 -28.50
N GLU A 523 -40.80 -18.74 -28.75
CA GLU A 523 -41.59 -19.25 -29.87
C GLU A 523 -40.89 -18.96 -31.20
N ARG A 524 -40.67 -20.02 -31.99
CA ARG A 524 -40.01 -20.00 -33.30
C ARG A 524 -40.76 -19.03 -34.23
N VAL A 525 -40.11 -17.95 -34.65
CA VAL A 525 -40.68 -17.04 -35.65
C VAL A 525 -40.60 -17.69 -37.02
N GLU A 526 -41.75 -18.05 -37.58
CA GLU A 526 -41.89 -18.42 -38.99
C GLU A 526 -42.39 -17.22 -39.82
N PRO A 527 -42.01 -17.14 -41.10
CA PRO A 527 -41.25 -18.13 -41.85
C PRO A 527 -39.72 -18.00 -41.67
N GLU A 528 -39.01 -19.13 -41.66
CA GLU A 528 -37.54 -19.14 -41.74
C GLU A 528 -37.10 -18.41 -43.03
N PRO A 529 -36.06 -17.55 -42.98
CA PRO A 529 -35.52 -16.92 -44.17
C PRO A 529 -35.03 -18.00 -45.14
N GLU A 530 -35.37 -17.85 -46.43
CA GLU A 530 -34.89 -18.76 -47.48
C GLU A 530 -33.37 -18.80 -47.46
N ARG A 531 -32.82 -19.98 -47.14
CA ARG A 531 -31.38 -20.26 -47.13
C ARG A 531 -30.84 -20.08 -48.54
N SER A 532 -29.72 -19.37 -48.64
CA SER A 532 -29.02 -19.16 -49.91
C SER A 532 -28.43 -20.48 -50.43
N GLU A 533 -28.30 -20.64 -51.76
CA GLU A 533 -27.61 -21.80 -52.36
C GLU A 533 -26.16 -21.94 -51.86
N GLN A 534 -25.55 -20.86 -51.38
CA GLN A 534 -24.23 -20.89 -50.76
C GLN A 534 -24.24 -21.56 -49.38
N GLU A 535 -25.28 -21.35 -48.58
CA GLU A 535 -25.44 -22.00 -47.27
C GLU A 535 -25.73 -23.50 -47.42
N LEU A 536 -26.56 -23.87 -48.40
CA LEU A 536 -26.81 -25.28 -48.74
C LEU A 536 -25.53 -25.98 -49.24
N ASN A 537 -24.75 -25.32 -50.10
CA ASN A 537 -23.47 -25.86 -50.57
C ASN A 537 -22.41 -25.92 -49.47
N ALA A 538 -22.44 -25.03 -48.47
CA ALA A 538 -21.51 -25.05 -47.35
C ALA A 538 -21.80 -26.26 -46.43
N GLU A 539 -23.08 -26.56 -46.18
CA GLU A 539 -23.52 -27.75 -45.40
C GLU A 539 -23.18 -29.07 -46.10
N ASP A 540 -23.37 -29.14 -47.43
CA ASP A 540 -23.00 -30.32 -48.23
C ASP A 540 -21.48 -30.53 -48.27
N ASN A 541 -20.70 -29.44 -48.38
CA ASN A 541 -19.24 -29.51 -48.30
C ASN A 541 -18.77 -29.91 -46.89
N LEU A 542 -19.40 -29.40 -45.83
CA LEU A 542 -19.08 -29.77 -44.46
C LEU A 542 -19.39 -31.25 -44.19
N SER A 543 -20.52 -31.73 -44.71
CA SER A 543 -20.92 -33.13 -44.62
C SER A 543 -19.99 -34.06 -45.39
N GLN A 544 -19.53 -33.64 -46.59
CA GLN A 544 -18.50 -34.36 -47.33
C GLN A 544 -17.15 -34.38 -46.61
N TYR A 545 -16.70 -33.24 -46.07
CA TYR A 545 -15.45 -33.15 -45.31
C TYR A 545 -15.48 -34.01 -44.05
N MET A 546 -16.60 -34.01 -43.33
CA MET A 546 -16.81 -34.86 -42.15
C MET A 546 -16.87 -36.35 -42.50
N SER A 547 -17.36 -36.72 -43.69
CA SER A 547 -17.34 -38.10 -44.18
C SER A 547 -15.94 -38.59 -44.54
N LEU A 548 -15.14 -37.71 -45.17
CA LEU A 548 -13.74 -37.97 -45.51
C LEU A 548 -12.88 -38.10 -44.24
N TRP A 549 -13.12 -37.22 -43.26
CA TRP A 549 -12.44 -37.28 -41.95
C TRP A 549 -12.75 -38.57 -41.18
N LYS A 550 -13.99 -39.06 -41.21
CA LYS A 550 -14.35 -40.36 -40.63
C LYS A 550 -13.65 -41.52 -41.35
N GLN A 551 -13.48 -41.42 -42.66
CA GLN A 551 -12.81 -42.43 -43.48
C GLN A 551 -11.29 -42.47 -43.26
N GLU A 552 -10.63 -41.31 -43.07
CA GLU A 552 -9.19 -41.22 -42.78
C GLU A 552 -8.84 -41.60 -41.35
N LEU A 553 -9.74 -41.35 -40.39
CA LEU A 553 -9.56 -41.71 -38.98
C LEU A 553 -10.04 -43.13 -38.63
N GLY A 554 -10.62 -43.86 -39.59
CA GLY A 554 -11.08 -45.24 -39.40
C GLY A 554 -12.24 -45.38 -38.40
N MET A 555 -13.17 -44.44 -38.38
CA MET A 555 -14.41 -44.47 -37.58
C MET A 555 -15.64 -44.87 -38.40
#